data_AF-A0A1G6FIR1-F1
#
_entry.id   AF-A0A1G6FIR1-F1
#
_cell.length_a   1.000
_cell.length_b   1.000
_cell.length_c   1.000
_cell.angle_alpha   90.00
_cell.angle_beta   90.00
_cell.angle_gamma   90.00
#
_symmetry.space_group_name_H-M   'P 1'
#
loop_
_entity.id
_entity.type
_entity.pdbx_description
1 polymer ?
#
loop_
_entity_poly.entity_id
_entity_poly.type
_entity_poly.pdbx_seq_one_letter_code
_entity_poly.pdbx_strand_id
1 'polypeptide(L)'
;GRMFVQFISLCYYEYFSEEIRKLKAVLDNEINSGNLKSEDLKTTKKLRTWVNNTPLYLQLQWFDTIEQVEISTKLRSRRWNTEITSCDALYLEKIGLNQE
;
A
#
# COMPACT_ATOMS: atom_id res chain seq x y z
N GLY A 1 -32.46 -5.28 0.06
CA GLY A 1 -31.30 -4.61 0.68
C GLY A 1 -29.96 -5.25 0.35
N ARG A 2 -29.77 -6.55 0.63
CA ARG A 2 -28.48 -7.26 0.47
C ARG A 2 -27.81 -7.10 -0.90
N MET A 3 -28.54 -7.38 -1.98
CA MET A 3 -27.99 -7.32 -3.35
C MET A 3 -27.46 -5.92 -3.71
N PHE A 4 -28.12 -4.86 -3.23
CA PHE A 4 -27.68 -3.48 -3.44
C PHE A 4 -26.38 -3.19 -2.70
N VAL A 5 -26.26 -3.59 -1.44
CA VAL A 5 -25.01 -3.44 -0.68
C VAL A 5 -23.87 -4.20 -1.35
N GLN A 6 -24.13 -5.44 -1.80
CA GLN A 6 -23.14 -6.24 -2.53
C GLN A 6 -22.68 -5.56 -3.83
N PHE A 7 -23.61 -4.97 -4.58
CA PHE A 7 -23.29 -4.22 -5.78
C PHE A 7 -22.37 -3.03 -5.49
N ILE A 8 -22.72 -2.22 -4.47
CA ILE A 8 -21.88 -1.09 -4.06
C ILE A 8 -20.50 -1.55 -3.58
N SER A 9 -20.42 -2.60 -2.76
CA SER A 9 -19.14 -3.17 -2.32
C SER A 9 -18.29 -3.64 -3.50
N LEU A 10 -18.91 -4.24 -4.52
CA LEU A 10 -18.20 -4.68 -5.73
C LEU A 10 -17.66 -3.49 -6.53
N CYS A 11 -18.41 -2.39 -6.63
CA CYS A 11 -17.93 -1.16 -7.29
C CYS A 11 -16.66 -0.61 -6.62
N TYR A 12 -16.62 -0.55 -5.29
CA TYR A 12 -15.43 -0.13 -4.55
C TYR A 12 -14.26 -1.11 -4.73
N TYR A 13 -14.54 -2.42 -4.67
CA TYR A 13 -13.53 -3.44 -4.89
C TYR A 13 -12.88 -3.32 -6.29
N GLU A 14 -13.68 -3.09 -7.32
CA GLU A 14 -13.16 -2.89 -8.68
C GLU A 14 -12.37 -1.59 -8.80
N TYR A 15 -12.85 -0.49 -8.19
CA TYR A 15 -12.13 0.77 -8.15
C TYR A 15 -10.74 0.61 -7.53
N PHE A 16 -10.65 -0.01 -6.35
CA PHE A 16 -9.35 -0.25 -5.71
C PHE A 16 -8.48 -1.21 -6.53
N SER A 17 -9.07 -2.20 -7.19
CA SER A 17 -8.33 -3.10 -8.07
C SER A 17 -7.67 -2.33 -9.22
N GLU A 18 -8.38 -1.37 -9.82
CA GLU A 18 -7.84 -0.48 -10.85
C GLU A 18 -6.72 0.42 -10.33
N GLU A 19 -6.87 1.01 -9.14
CA GLU A 19 -5.80 1.82 -8.54
C GLU A 19 -4.53 1.01 -8.29
N ILE A 20 -4.67 -0.24 -7.81
CA ILE A 20 -3.54 -1.16 -7.66
C ILE A 20 -2.91 -1.54 -9.02
N ARG A 21 -3.70 -1.67 -10.09
CA ARG A 21 -3.17 -1.90 -11.45
C ARG A 21 -2.34 -0.69 -11.93
N LYS A 22 -2.83 0.54 -11.71
CA LYS A 22 -2.08 1.77 -12.03
C LYS A 22 -0.78 1.86 -11.24
N LEU A 23 -0.82 1.56 -9.94
CA LEU A 23 0.36 1.52 -9.09
C LEU A 23 1.42 0.54 -9.64
N LYS A 24 1.02 -0.68 -10.04
CA LYS A 24 1.93 -1.65 -10.65
C LYS A 24 2.62 -1.08 -11.89
N ALA A 25 1.89 -0.39 -12.75
CA ALA A 25 2.44 0.23 -13.95
C ALA A 25 3.44 1.35 -13.62
N VAL A 26 3.16 2.18 -12.61
CA VAL A 26 4.09 3.21 -12.12
C VAL A 26 5.39 2.57 -11.61
N LEU A 27 5.28 1.53 -10.77
CA LEU A 27 6.44 0.82 -10.24
C LEU A 27 7.28 0.17 -11.36
N ASP A 28 6.64 -0.43 -12.36
CA ASP A 28 7.33 -1.03 -13.50
C ASP A 28 8.08 0.05 -14.32
N ASN A 29 7.46 1.21 -14.55
CA ASN A 29 8.11 2.34 -15.23
C ASN A 29 9.32 2.86 -14.46
N GLU A 30 9.20 3.01 -13.14
CA GLU A 30 10.29 3.48 -12.29
C GLU A 30 11.47 2.50 -12.29
N ILE A 31 11.20 1.20 -12.19
CA ILE A 31 12.22 0.14 -12.26
C ILE A 31 12.94 0.16 -13.62
N ASN A 32 12.20 0.34 -14.71
CA ASN A 32 12.75 0.32 -16.07
C ASN A 32 13.46 1.62 -16.47
N SER A 33 13.12 2.76 -15.83
CA SER A 33 13.70 4.06 -16.14
C SER A 33 15.19 4.18 -15.81
N GLY A 34 15.71 3.32 -14.93
CA GLY A 34 17.13 3.32 -14.53
C GLY A 34 17.58 4.53 -13.71
N ASN A 35 16.67 5.43 -13.34
CA ASN A 35 16.98 6.68 -12.62
C ASN A 35 17.07 6.51 -11.10
N LEU A 36 16.77 5.33 -10.57
CA LEU A 36 16.76 5.05 -9.12
C LEU A 36 18.15 4.68 -8.60
N LYS A 37 18.47 5.12 -7.37
CA LYS A 37 19.63 4.62 -6.64
C LYS A 37 19.46 3.13 -6.33
N SER A 38 20.58 2.42 -6.14
CA SER A 38 20.60 0.96 -5.93
C SER A 38 19.72 0.49 -4.76
N GLU A 39 19.63 1.29 -3.70
CA GLU A 39 18.81 0.99 -2.52
C GLU A 39 17.31 1.19 -2.79
N ASP A 40 16.94 2.33 -3.38
CA ASP A 40 15.55 2.64 -3.77
C ASP A 40 15.02 1.64 -4.79
N LEU A 41 15.86 1.19 -5.72
CA LEU A 41 15.51 0.17 -6.69
C LEU A 41 15.18 -1.18 -6.03
N LYS A 42 15.93 -1.58 -4.99
CA LYS A 42 15.64 -2.81 -4.24
C LYS A 42 14.30 -2.71 -3.51
N THR A 43 14.04 -1.58 -2.87
CA THR A 43 12.77 -1.32 -2.16
C THR A 43 11.60 -1.30 -3.14
N THR A 44 11.75 -0.64 -4.29
CA THR A 44 10.73 -0.57 -5.35
C THR A 44 10.43 -1.96 -5.93
N LYS A 45 11.45 -2.78 -6.20
CA LYS A 45 11.27 -4.17 -6.64
C LYS A 45 10.56 -5.02 -5.59
N LYS A 46 10.95 -4.88 -4.32
CA LYS A 46 10.30 -5.58 -3.20
C LYS A 46 8.82 -5.21 -3.11
N LEU A 47 8.50 -3.93 -3.20
CA LEU A 47 7.11 -3.45 -3.22
C LEU A 47 6.36 -4.02 -4.41
N ARG A 48 6.95 -3.98 -5.61
CA ARG A 48 6.35 -4.53 -6.83
C ARG A 48 6.03 -6.02 -6.69
N THR A 49 6.93 -6.81 -6.11
CA THR A 49 6.72 -8.23 -5.84
C THR A 49 5.59 -8.44 -4.82
N TRP A 50 5.55 -7.66 -3.74
CA TRP A 50 4.48 -7.74 -2.74
C TRP A 50 3.11 -7.41 -3.35
N VAL A 51 2.97 -6.28 -4.04
CA VAL A 51 1.70 -5.87 -4.69
C VAL A 51 1.26 -6.89 -5.75
N ASN A 52 2.20 -7.62 -6.36
CA ASN A 52 1.87 -8.67 -7.32
C ASN A 52 1.33 -9.94 -6.67
N ASN A 53 1.92 -10.34 -5.54
CA ASN A 53 1.61 -11.60 -4.86
C ASN A 53 0.51 -11.46 -3.81
N THR A 54 0.22 -10.24 -3.36
CA THR A 54 -0.80 -9.96 -2.36
C THR A 54 -2.12 -9.60 -3.05
N PRO A 55 -3.20 -10.38 -2.91
CA PRO A 55 -4.53 -10.03 -3.42
C PRO A 55 -5.10 -8.80 -2.71
N LEU A 56 -6.01 -8.08 -3.39
CA LEU A 56 -6.54 -6.79 -2.91
C LEU A 56 -7.10 -6.86 -1.48
N TYR A 57 -7.86 -7.89 -1.13
CA TYR A 57 -8.43 -7.98 0.22
C TYR A 57 -7.36 -8.05 1.33
N LEU A 58 -6.20 -8.66 1.07
CA LEU A 58 -5.07 -8.68 2.01
C LEU A 58 -4.36 -7.32 2.06
N GLN A 59 -4.33 -6.59 0.94
CA GLN A 59 -3.83 -5.20 0.93
C GLN A 59 -4.75 -4.29 1.75
N LEU A 60 -6.07 -4.46 1.65
CA LEU A 60 -7.07 -3.74 2.45
C LEU A 60 -6.96 -4.07 3.94
N GLN A 61 -6.84 -5.36 4.29
CA GLN A 61 -6.63 -5.79 5.68
C GLN A 61 -5.32 -5.25 6.26
N TRP A 62 -4.27 -5.13 5.43
CA TRP A 62 -3.02 -4.51 5.84
C TRP A 62 -3.20 -3.04 6.24
N PHE A 63 -4.03 -2.28 5.50
CA PHE A 63 -4.37 -0.89 5.88
C PHE A 63 -5.06 -0.82 7.24
N ASP A 64 -6.06 -1.68 7.49
CA ASP A 64 -6.74 -1.74 8.80
C ASP A 64 -5.75 -1.97 9.93
N THR A 65 -4.71 -2.79 9.68
CA THR A 65 -3.65 -3.07 10.65
C THR A 65 -2.79 -1.84 10.91
N ILE A 66 -2.41 -1.09 9.85
CA ILE A 66 -1.63 0.15 9.99
C ILE A 66 -2.40 1.23 10.75
N GLU A 67 -3.69 1.43 10.43
CA GLU A 67 -4.53 2.43 11.13
C GLU A 67 -4.67 2.09 12.62
N GLN A 68 -4.90 0.81 12.95
CA GLN A 68 -4.94 0.34 14.34
C GLN A 68 -3.61 0.59 15.06
N VAL A 69 -2.48 0.37 14.37
CA VAL A 69 -1.15 0.68 14.90
C VAL A 69 -1.01 2.18 15.13
N GLU A 70 -1.38 3.04 14.18
CA GLU A 70 -1.28 4.50 14.33
C GLU A 70 -2.13 5.04 15.48
N ILE A 71 -3.38 4.58 15.61
CA ILE A 71 -4.28 4.94 16.73
C ILE A 71 -3.67 4.48 18.06
N SER A 72 -3.09 3.29 18.09
CA SER A 72 -2.33 2.79 19.26
C SER A 72 -1.08 3.62 19.55
N THR A 73 -0.37 4.10 18.52
CA THR A 73 0.81 4.98 18.62
C THR A 73 0.45 6.33 19.23
N LYS A 74 -0.64 6.97 18.80
CA LYS A 74 -1.15 8.22 19.40
C LYS A 74 -1.46 8.04 20.90
N LEU A 75 -1.85 6.82 21.31
CA LEU A 75 -2.16 6.47 22.70
C LEU A 75 -0.95 5.97 23.52
N ARG A 76 0.19 5.62 22.89
CA ARG A 76 1.32 4.94 23.54
C ARG A 76 2.66 5.65 23.24
N SER A 77 2.86 6.83 23.82
CA SER A 77 4.07 7.67 23.66
C SER A 77 5.35 7.17 24.36
N ARG A 78 5.45 5.89 24.73
CA ARG A 78 6.65 5.38 25.42
C ARG A 78 6.98 3.99 24.94
N ARG A 79 8.03 3.94 24.10
CA ARG A 79 8.86 2.76 23.81
C ARG A 79 8.20 1.75 22.85
N TRP A 80 8.32 2.02 21.55
CA TRP A 80 8.82 1.03 20.58
C TRP A 80 9.07 1.62 19.18
N ASN A 81 10.10 1.05 18.56
CA ASN A 81 10.73 1.44 17.30
C ASN A 81 10.04 0.75 16.10
N THR A 82 9.80 1.53 15.04
CA THR A 82 10.00 1.17 13.61
C THR A 82 9.40 -0.16 13.11
N GLU A 83 8.08 -0.26 12.95
CA GLU A 83 7.45 -1.35 12.17
C GLU A 83 6.96 -0.93 10.77
N ILE A 84 7.09 0.35 10.39
CA ILE A 84 6.93 0.73 8.98
C ILE A 84 8.27 0.41 8.29
N THR A 85 8.29 -0.66 7.51
CA THR A 85 9.45 -0.95 6.65
C THR A 85 9.56 0.15 5.58
N SER A 86 10.75 0.43 5.05
CA SER A 86 10.91 1.33 3.89
C SER A 86 9.97 0.98 2.71
N CYS A 87 9.61 -0.30 2.57
CA CYS A 87 8.63 -0.80 1.61
C CYS A 87 7.20 -0.32 1.90
N ASP A 88 6.81 -0.29 3.18
CA ASP A 88 5.50 0.14 3.65
C ASP A 88 5.35 1.66 3.51
N ALA A 89 6.41 2.40 3.88
CA ALA A 89 6.47 3.85 3.69
C ALA A 89 6.35 4.21 2.20
N LEU A 90 7.09 3.52 1.32
CA LEU A 90 7.01 3.70 -0.13
C LEU A 90 5.61 3.36 -0.65
N TYR A 91 4.96 2.32 -0.12
CA TYR A 91 3.60 1.97 -0.53
C TYR A 91 2.61 3.10 -0.19
N LEU A 92 2.67 3.62 1.04
CA LEU A 92 1.83 4.73 1.51
C LEU A 92 2.09 6.04 0.73
N GLU A 93 3.33 6.31 0.37
CA GLU A 93 3.69 7.45 -0.49
C GLU A 93 3.07 7.31 -1.89
N LYS A 94 3.20 6.13 -2.52
CA LYS A 94 2.73 5.92 -3.90
C LYS A 94 1.21 5.96 -4.06
N ILE A 95 0.47 5.63 -3.01
CA ILE A 95 -1.00 5.76 -2.97
C ILE A 95 -1.46 7.15 -2.51
N GLY A 96 -0.53 8.05 -2.17
CA GLY A 96 -0.81 9.45 -1.83
C GLY A 96 -1.23 9.71 -0.39
N LEU A 97 -0.98 8.79 0.56
CA LEU A 97 -1.32 8.98 1.97
C LEU A 97 -0.23 9.71 2.78
N ASN A 98 1.03 9.67 2.35
CA ASN A 98 2.16 10.34 2.99
C ASN A 98 2.76 11.43 2.10
N GLN A 99 1.97 12.44 1.72
CA GLN A 99 2.49 13.67 1.11
C GLN A 99 2.66 14.73 2.21
N GLU A 100 3.85 14.79 2.83
CA GLU A 100 4.35 15.94 3.60
C GLU A 100 5.51 16.61 2.87
#